data_AF-A0A966NXH1-F1
#
_entry.id   AF-A0A966NXH1-F1
#
_cell.length_a   1.000
_cell.length_b   1.000
_cell.length_c   1.000
_cell.angle_alpha   90.00
_cell.angle_beta   90.00
_cell.angle_gamma   90.00
#
_symmetry.space_group_name_H-M   'P 1'
#
loop_
_entity.id
_entity.type
_entity.pdbx_description
1 polymer ?
#
loop_
_entity_poly.entity_id
_entity_poly.type
_entity_poly.pdbx_seq_one_letter_code
_entity_poly.pdbx_strand_id
1 'polypeptide(L)' 'MSTATANELKDGRVVAIAGPVIDVEFPRGALPELNQALEFTVMVDGK' A
#
# COMPACT_ATOMS: atom_id res chain seq x y z
N MET A 1 -19.36 21.17 -2.27
CA MET A 1 -18.48 20.26 -1.50
C MET A 1 -18.96 18.84 -1.77
N SER A 2 -18.36 18.13 -2.72
CA SER A 2 -18.71 16.72 -2.96
C SER A 2 -17.98 15.87 -1.94
N THR A 3 -18.72 15.19 -1.08
CA THR A 3 -18.18 14.21 -0.13
C THR A 3 -17.79 12.96 -0.91
N ALA A 4 -16.48 12.80 -1.16
CA ALA A 4 -15.95 11.52 -1.61
C ALA A 4 -16.12 10.51 -0.46
N THR A 5 -16.92 9.47 -0.68
CA THR A 5 -17.00 8.33 0.24
C THR A 5 -15.63 7.66 0.27
N ALA A 6 -14.93 7.70 1.41
CA ALA A 6 -13.67 7.00 1.58
C ALA A 6 -13.96 5.49 1.59
N ASN A 7 -13.59 4.79 0.52
CA ASN A 7 -13.58 3.33 0.53
C ASN A 7 -12.45 2.87 1.45
N GLU A 8 -12.79 2.09 2.49
CA GLU A 8 -11.79 1.40 3.30
C GLU A 8 -11.12 0.30 2.48
N LEU A 9 -9.88 0.52 2.08
CA LEU A 9 -9.02 -0.50 1.48
C LEU A 9 -8.41 -1.35 2.60
N LYS A 10 -8.20 -2.64 2.35
CA LYS A 10 -7.49 -3.50 3.30
C LYS A 10 -5.99 -3.25 3.19
N ASP A 11 -5.35 -3.12 4.34
CA ASP A 11 -3.90 -2.90 4.40
C ASP A 11 -3.13 -4.13 3.93
N GLY A 12 -2.05 -3.87 3.18
CA GLY A 12 -1.02 -4.84 2.82
C GLY A 12 0.21 -4.75 3.73
N ARG A 13 1.17 -5.64 3.53
CA ARG A 13 2.44 -5.66 4.26
C ARG A 13 3.62 -5.78 3.30
N VAL A 14 4.62 -4.91 3.44
CA VAL A 14 5.90 -5.04 2.73
C VAL A 14 6.60 -6.32 3.17
N VAL A 15 6.97 -7.17 2.22
CA VAL A 15 7.65 -8.45 2.48
C VAL A 15 9.09 -8.48 2.01
N ALA A 16 9.43 -7.72 0.98
CA ALA A 16 10.80 -7.57 0.50
C ALA A 16 11.01 -6.21 -0.18
N ILE A 17 12.27 -5.75 -0.18
CA ILE A 17 12.71 -4.52 -0.85
C ILE A 17 13.97 -4.84 -1.64
N ALA A 18 13.93 -4.63 -2.95
CA ALA A 18 15.03 -4.84 -3.88
C ALA A 18 15.35 -3.52 -4.61
N GLY A 19 16.12 -2.65 -3.96
CA GLY A 19 16.42 -1.31 -4.46
C GLY A 19 15.13 -0.48 -4.59
N PRO A 20 14.77 0.03 -5.78
CA PRO A 20 13.53 0.80 -5.97
C PRO A 20 12.27 -0.07 -6.08
N VAL A 21 12.40 -1.40 -6.13
CA VAL A 21 11.27 -2.35 -6.28
C VAL A 21 10.88 -2.89 -4.91
N ILE A 22 9.58 -2.92 -4.62
CA ILE A 22 9.02 -3.35 -3.34
C ILE A 22 7.98 -4.43 -3.59
N ASP A 23 8.14 -5.57 -2.90
CA ASP A 23 7.14 -6.64 -2.89
C ASP A 23 6.21 -6.45 -1.69
N VAL A 24 4.91 -6.46 -1.94
CA VAL A 24 3.85 -6.26 -0.94
C VAL A 24 2.88 -7.44 -0.98
N GLU A 25 2.59 -8.01 0.18
CA GLU A 25 1.57 -9.04 0.35
C GLU A 25 0.23 -8.41 0.76
N PHE A 26 -0.85 -8.85 0.13
CA PHE A 26 -2.21 -8.44 0.45
C PHE A 26 -3.06 -9.65 0.87
N PRO A 27 -4.08 -9.45 1.72
CA PRO A 27 -5.08 -10.47 1.98
C PRO A 27 -5.72 -10.98 0.69
N ARG A 28 -6.22 -12.22 0.72
CA ARG A 28 -6.89 -12.83 -0.43
C ARG A 28 -8.05 -11.95 -0.92
N GLY A 29 -8.05 -11.65 -2.23
CA GLY A 29 -9.08 -10.82 -2.87
C GLY A 29 -8.92 -9.32 -2.64
N ALA A 30 -7.81 -8.88 -2.04
CA ALA A 30 -7.49 -7.48 -1.81
C ALA A 30 -6.28 -7.01 -2.64
N LEU A 31 -5.92 -7.74 -3.70
CA LEU A 31 -4.87 -7.28 -4.61
C LEU A 31 -5.35 -6.00 -5.32
N PRO A 32 -4.53 -4.95 -5.34
CA PRO A 32 -4.84 -3.72 -6.06
C PRO A 32 -4.85 -3.94 -7.57
N GLU A 33 -5.49 -3.02 -8.30
CA GLU A 33 -5.46 -3.02 -9.77
C GLU A 33 -4.07 -2.65 -10.30
N LEU A 34 -3.77 -3.04 -11.54
CA LEU A 34 -2.51 -2.65 -12.19
C LEU A 34 -2.42 -1.12 -12.31
N ASN A 35 -1.24 -0.58 -12.03
CA ASN A 35 -0.94 0.86 -11.98
C ASN A 35 -1.72 1.65 -10.91
N GLN A 36 -2.38 0.97 -9.95
CA GLN A 36 -2.89 1.64 -8.76
C GLN A 36 -1.73 2.07 -7.86
N ALA A 37 -1.76 3.34 -7.43
CA ALA A 37 -0.77 3.87 -6.51
C ALA A 37 -0.97 3.28 -5.11
N LEU A 38 0.14 2.92 -4.46
CA LEU A 38 0.18 2.45 -3.07
C LEU A 38 0.97 3.45 -2.23
N GLU A 39 0.48 3.71 -1.02
CA GLU A 39 1.15 4.56 -0.04
C GLU A 39 1.61 3.71 1.14
N PHE A 40 2.78 4.02 1.68
CA PHE A 40 3.29 3.41 2.89
C PHE A 40 4.08 4.44 3.69
N THR A 41 4.03 4.31 5.01
CA THR A 41 4.82 5.14 5.91
C THR A 41 6.23 4.57 6.05
N VAL A 42 7.23 5.42 5.89
CA VAL A 42 8.63 5.08 6.15
C VAL A 42 9.08 5.82 7.42
N MET A 43 9.71 5.09 8.33
CA MET A 43 10.46 5.69 9.43
C MET A 43 11.95 5.58 9.12
N VAL A 44 12.65 6.70 9.17
CA VAL A 44 14.10 6.78 8.89
C VAL A 44 14.80 7.11 10.20
N ASP A 45 15.84 6.37 10.55
CA ASP A 45 16.57 6.51 11.82
C ASP A 45 15.67 6.38 13.06
N GLY A 46 14.61 5.57 12.98
CA GLY A 46 13.66 5.36 14.07
C GLY A 46 12.72 6.54 14.33
N LYS A 47 12.58 7.45 13.36
CA LYS A 47 11.64 8.59 13.39
C LYS A 47 10.76 8.63 12.14
#